data_AF-A0A1Q3GN88-F1
#
_entry.id   AF-A0A1Q3GN88-F1
#
_cell.length_a   1.000
_cell.length_b   1.000
_cell.length_c   1.000
_cell.angle_alpha   90.00
_cell.angle_beta   90.00
_cell.angle_gamma   90.00
#
_symmetry.space_group_name_H-M   'P 1'
#
loop_
_entity.id
_entity.type
_entity.pdbx_description
1 polymer ?
#
loop_
_entity_poly.entity_id
_entity_poly.type
_entity_poly.pdbx_seq_one_letter_code
_entity_poly.pdbx_strand_id
1 'polypeptide(L)'
;MLSEDFVQIKRLLESGLSENVSLAWQLCLGKDMQYWQIFSLIGYWVPMQRINRYASIEDAEDLLWSTNISGVEIEFIEFEYHNFHYDYYLRIDRKEVNLKQYYHRNMMRDKQSITQIRGSFVKGAYQQQAEIEVLCMCNEKLS
;
A
#
# COMPACT_ATOMS: atom_id res chain seq x y z
N MET A 1 15.90 -8.75 20.30
CA MET A 1 14.57 -9.40 20.29
C MET A 1 13.56 -8.39 19.80
N LEU A 2 12.66 -8.78 18.90
CA LEU A 2 11.52 -7.91 18.53
C LEU A 2 10.56 -7.85 19.72
N SER A 3 9.90 -6.71 19.94
CA SER A 3 8.86 -6.60 20.97
C SER A 3 7.70 -7.55 20.65
N GLU A 4 7.06 -8.09 21.67
CA GLU A 4 5.91 -9.00 21.51
C GLU A 4 4.79 -8.35 20.68
N ASP A 5 4.55 -7.05 20.92
CA ASP A 5 3.62 -6.23 20.14
C ASP A 5 3.94 -6.21 18.64
N PHE A 6 5.23 -6.08 18.27
CA PHE A 6 5.62 -6.08 16.86
C PHE A 6 5.36 -7.45 16.22
N VAL A 7 5.63 -8.53 16.95
CA VAL A 7 5.34 -9.89 16.46
C VAL A 7 3.84 -10.08 16.26
N GLN A 8 3.01 -9.55 17.16
CA GLN A 8 1.56 -9.62 17.03
C GLN A 8 1.05 -8.79 15.84
N ILE A 9 1.46 -7.53 15.72
CA ILE A 9 1.11 -6.66 14.58
C ILE A 9 1.48 -7.33 13.27
N LYS A 10 2.70 -7.85 13.16
CA LYS A 10 3.16 -8.57 11.98
C LYS A 10 2.25 -9.76 11.65
N ARG A 11 1.92 -10.61 12.62
CA ARG A 11 1.04 -11.78 12.42
C ARG A 11 -0.36 -11.38 11.93
N LEU A 12 -0.91 -10.29 12.47
CA LEU A 12 -2.20 -9.75 12.03
C LEU A 12 -2.14 -9.31 10.56
N LEU A 13 -1.10 -8.58 10.18
CA LEU A 13 -0.91 -8.10 8.81
C LEU A 13 -0.66 -9.24 7.82
N GLU A 14 0.17 -10.21 8.18
CA GLU A 14 0.49 -11.38 7.34
C GLU A 14 -0.74 -12.25 7.05
N SER A 15 -1.79 -12.18 7.87
CA SER A 15 -3.03 -12.93 7.60
C SER A 15 -3.79 -12.39 6.39
N GLY A 16 -3.59 -11.11 6.02
CA GLY A 16 -4.28 -10.44 4.92
C GLY A 16 -5.79 -10.25 5.11
N LEU A 17 -6.36 -10.57 6.28
CA LEU A 17 -7.78 -10.40 6.57
C LEU A 17 -8.05 -8.96 6.98
N SER A 18 -9.06 -8.31 6.39
CA SER A 18 -9.37 -6.89 6.65
C SER A 18 -9.61 -6.59 8.13
N GLU A 19 -10.24 -7.50 8.87
CA GLU A 19 -10.47 -7.36 10.31
C GLU A 19 -9.16 -7.37 11.11
N ASN A 20 -8.20 -8.21 10.70
CA ASN A 20 -6.89 -8.27 11.36
C ASN A 20 -6.02 -7.07 11.00
N VAL A 21 -6.09 -6.60 9.74
CA VAL A 21 -5.42 -5.36 9.32
C VAL A 21 -6.01 -4.15 10.06
N SER A 22 -7.34 -4.10 10.21
CA SER A 22 -8.02 -3.08 11.02
C SER A 22 -7.58 -3.12 12.49
N LEU A 23 -7.44 -4.31 13.09
CA LEU A 23 -6.92 -4.42 14.45
C LEU A 23 -5.47 -3.95 14.55
N ALA A 24 -4.62 -4.33 13.60
CA ALA A 24 -3.23 -3.87 13.53
C ALA A 24 -3.14 -2.34 13.39
N TRP A 25 -4.02 -1.74 12.59
CA TRP A 25 -4.16 -0.29 12.45
C TRP A 25 -4.45 0.38 13.80
N GLN A 26 -5.47 -0.10 14.51
CA GLN A 26 -5.86 0.44 15.84
C GLN A 26 -4.74 0.27 16.88
N LEU A 27 -4.03 -0.86 16.88
CA LEU A 27 -2.88 -1.06 17.76
C LEU A 27 -1.74 -0.08 17.46
N CYS A 28 -1.52 0.26 16.19
CA CYS A 28 -0.50 1.23 15.80
C CYS A 28 -0.92 2.66 16.19
N LEU A 29 -2.20 3.03 15.99
CA LEU A 29 -2.72 4.32 16.43
C LEU A 29 -2.62 4.49 17.95
N GLY A 30 -2.96 3.46 18.72
CA GLY A 30 -2.79 3.46 20.19
C GLY A 30 -1.34 3.55 20.67
N LYS A 31 -0.37 3.50 19.75
CA LYS A 31 1.07 3.73 19.99
C LYS A 31 1.56 5.06 19.40
N ASP A 32 0.64 5.96 19.08
CA ASP A 32 0.91 7.28 18.50
C ASP A 32 1.71 7.21 17.18
N MET A 33 1.56 6.12 16.41
CA MET A 33 2.17 6.00 15.10
C MET A 33 1.47 6.90 14.08
N GLN A 34 2.26 7.55 13.23
CA GLN A 34 1.76 8.36 12.12
C GLN A 34 1.21 7.45 11.00
N TYR A 35 0.18 7.89 10.29
CA TYR A 35 -0.48 7.11 9.23
C TYR A 35 0.50 6.54 8.20
N TRP A 36 1.48 7.33 7.74
CA TRP A 36 2.48 6.84 6.78
C TRP A 36 3.32 5.67 7.32
N GLN A 37 3.57 5.64 8.64
CA GLN A 37 4.30 4.55 9.31
C GLN A 37 3.43 3.28 9.35
N ILE A 38 2.14 3.45 9.65
CA ILE A 38 1.17 2.35 9.67
C ILE A 38 1.03 1.75 8.26
N PHE A 39 0.86 2.60 7.24
CA PHE A 39 0.85 2.12 5.86
C PHE A 39 2.14 1.41 5.47
N SER A 40 3.29 1.93 5.88
CA SER A 40 4.58 1.27 5.62
C SER A 40 4.62 -0.15 6.20
N LEU A 41 4.07 -0.37 7.39
CA LEU A 41 3.93 -1.71 7.97
C LEU A 41 2.96 -2.58 7.17
N ILE A 42 1.77 -2.06 6.87
CA ILE A 42 0.73 -2.75 6.10
C ILE A 42 1.27 -3.17 4.74
N GLY A 43 1.77 -2.23 3.94
CA GLY A 43 2.24 -2.50 2.58
C GLY A 43 3.46 -3.42 2.52
N TYR A 44 4.21 -3.56 3.61
CA TYR A 44 5.32 -4.51 3.69
C TYR A 44 4.87 -5.93 4.06
N TRP A 45 3.91 -6.09 4.99
CA TRP A 45 3.55 -7.40 5.54
C TRP A 45 2.29 -8.02 4.96
N VAL A 46 1.35 -7.20 4.47
CA VAL A 46 0.13 -7.71 3.85
C VAL A 46 0.51 -8.58 2.63
N PRO A 47 -0.13 -9.76 2.47
CA PRO A 47 0.03 -10.59 1.28
C PRO A 47 -0.32 -9.79 0.02
N MET A 48 0.56 -9.89 -0.97
CA MET A 48 0.44 -9.14 -2.22
C MET A 48 0.22 -10.10 -3.37
N GLN A 49 -0.70 -9.75 -4.26
CA GLN A 49 -0.93 -10.45 -5.50
C GLN A 49 -1.22 -9.43 -6.59
N ARG A 50 -0.63 -9.61 -7.76
CA ARG A 50 -0.92 -8.79 -8.92
C ARG A 50 -2.21 -9.29 -9.59
N ILE A 51 -3.27 -8.51 -9.49
CA ILE A 51 -4.58 -8.79 -10.06
C ILE A 51 -4.88 -7.69 -11.09
N ASN A 52 -4.96 -8.08 -12.36
CA ASN A 52 -5.31 -7.13 -13.42
C ASN A 52 -6.77 -6.69 -13.24
N ARG A 53 -6.98 -5.38 -13.07
CA ARG A 53 -8.32 -4.79 -12.92
C ARG A 53 -8.82 -4.19 -14.22
N TYR A 54 -7.92 -3.50 -14.92
CA TYR A 54 -8.25 -2.80 -16.15
C TYR A 54 -7.07 -2.84 -17.11
N ALA A 55 -7.38 -3.01 -18.40
CA ALA A 55 -6.41 -2.91 -19.48
C ALA A 55 -7.08 -2.22 -20.67
N SER A 56 -6.48 -1.11 -21.09
CA SER A 56 -6.72 -0.47 -22.39
C SER A 56 -5.49 -0.65 -23.28
N ILE A 57 -5.55 -0.14 -24.51
CA ILE A 57 -4.42 -0.22 -25.45
C ILE A 57 -3.19 0.54 -24.92
N GLU A 58 -3.42 1.60 -24.14
CA GLU A 58 -2.37 2.56 -23.73
C GLU A 58 -2.03 2.49 -22.24
N ASP A 59 -3.01 2.12 -21.41
CA ASP A 59 -2.89 2.11 -19.95
C ASP A 59 -3.43 0.82 -19.34
N ALA A 60 -2.80 0.34 -18.26
CA ALA A 60 -3.27 -0.83 -17.50
C ALA A 60 -3.11 -0.62 -15.99
N GLU A 61 -4.10 -1.10 -15.23
CA GLU A 61 -4.11 -1.04 -13.76
C GLU A 61 -4.07 -2.46 -13.19
N ASP A 62 -3.05 -2.74 -12.38
CA ASP A 62 -2.97 -3.93 -11.55
C ASP A 62 -3.16 -3.56 -10.07
N LEU A 63 -4.12 -4.20 -9.41
CA LEU A 63 -4.22 -4.19 -7.95
C LEU A 63 -3.14 -5.09 -7.36
N LEU A 64 -2.40 -4.61 -6.37
CA LEU A 64 -1.36 -5.35 -5.67
C LEU A 64 -1.83 -5.88 -4.31
N TRP A 65 -2.59 -5.08 -3.58
CA TRP A 65 -3.36 -5.51 -2.41
C TRP A 65 -4.47 -4.51 -2.14
N SER A 66 -5.52 -4.96 -1.44
CA SER A 66 -6.58 -4.10 -0.93
C SER A 66 -6.96 -4.54 0.48
N THR A 67 -7.47 -3.61 1.28
CA THR A 67 -8.04 -3.89 2.59
C THR A 67 -9.14 -2.89 2.89
N ASN A 68 -9.98 -3.22 3.88
CA ASN A 68 -10.99 -2.30 4.40
C ASN A 68 -10.67 -2.00 5.86
N ILE A 69 -10.54 -0.72 6.19
CA ILE A 69 -10.31 -0.25 7.56
C ILE A 69 -11.47 0.68 7.93
N SER A 70 -12.28 0.29 8.91
CA SER A 70 -13.42 1.09 9.38
C SER A 70 -14.38 1.53 8.25
N GLY A 71 -14.56 0.71 7.22
CA GLY A 71 -15.41 1.03 6.07
C GLY A 71 -14.76 1.94 5.03
N VAL A 72 -13.44 2.19 5.13
CA VAL A 72 -12.62 2.88 4.14
C VAL A 72 -11.86 1.85 3.32
N GLU A 73 -12.01 1.90 1.99
CA GLU A 73 -11.25 1.04 1.09
C GLU A 73 -9.85 1.60 0.89
N ILE A 74 -8.84 0.77 1.06
CA ILE A 74 -7.44 1.14 0.89
C ILE A 74 -6.82 0.16 -0.08
N GLU A 75 -6.15 0.69 -1.10
CA GLU A 75 -5.61 -0.08 -2.20
C GLU A 75 -4.18 0.34 -2.50
N PHE A 76 -3.35 -0.64 -2.83
CA PHE A 76 -2.07 -0.39 -3.48
C PHE A 76 -2.12 -0.87 -4.92
N ILE A 77 -1.78 0.04 -5.82
CA ILE A 77 -1.98 -0.12 -7.25
C ILE A 77 -0.67 0.10 -7.99
N GLU A 78 -0.44 -0.74 -8.99
CA GLU A 78 0.58 -0.57 -10.02
C GLU A 78 -0.12 -0.12 -11.30
N PHE A 79 0.24 1.06 -11.80
CA PHE A 79 -0.35 1.64 -12.99
C PHE A 79 0.69 1.71 -14.11
N GLU A 80 0.40 1.06 -15.23
CA GLU A 80 1.18 1.13 -16.45
C GLU A 80 0.67 2.28 -17.32
N TYR A 81 1.55 3.20 -17.70
CA TYR A 81 1.31 4.16 -18.78
C TYR A 81 2.35 3.94 -19.88
N HIS A 82 1.92 4.01 -21.14
CA HIS A 82 2.73 4.18 -22.36
C HIS A 82 4.19 3.68 -22.32
N ASN A 83 4.53 2.66 -23.12
CA ASN A 83 5.88 2.08 -23.23
C ASN A 83 6.37 1.37 -21.96
N PHE A 84 5.51 0.63 -21.26
CA PHE A 84 5.92 -0.19 -20.09
C PHE A 84 6.56 0.62 -18.95
N HIS A 85 6.13 1.87 -18.78
CA HIS A 85 6.44 2.66 -17.59
C HIS A 85 5.38 2.40 -16.54
N TYR A 86 5.81 2.12 -15.31
CA TYR A 86 4.93 1.75 -14.21
C TYR A 86 5.13 2.72 -13.06
N ASP A 87 4.03 3.23 -12.53
CA ASP A 87 3.95 4.03 -11.32
C ASP A 87 3.19 3.27 -10.23
N TYR A 88 3.42 3.68 -8.98
CA TYR A 88 2.80 3.08 -7.80
C TYR A 88 1.91 4.10 -7.08
N TYR A 89 0.68 3.70 -6.74
CA TYR A 89 -0.31 4.57 -6.12
C TYR A 89 -0.90 3.94 -4.86
N LEU A 90 -0.98 4.72 -3.77
CA LEU A 90 -1.82 4.40 -2.63
C LEU A 90 -3.18 5.09 -2.82
N ARG A 91 -4.25 4.31 -2.91
CA ARG A 91 -5.62 4.82 -3.03
C ARG A 91 -6.36 4.61 -1.71
N ILE A 92 -7.04 5.66 -1.25
CA ILE A 92 -7.90 5.66 -0.07
C ILE A 92 -9.28 6.15 -0.52
N ASP A 93 -10.25 5.25 -0.53
CA ASP A 93 -11.54 5.37 -1.22
C ASP A 93 -11.35 5.83 -2.68
N ARG A 94 -11.68 7.10 -2.98
CA ARG A 94 -11.61 7.69 -4.33
C ARG A 94 -10.43 8.63 -4.54
N LYS A 95 -9.59 8.80 -3.52
CA LYS A 95 -8.43 9.70 -3.58
C LYS A 95 -7.16 8.87 -3.68
N GLU A 96 -6.20 9.33 -4.46
CA GLU A 96 -4.95 8.60 -4.66
C GLU A 96 -3.73 9.50 -4.46
N VAL A 97 -2.65 8.88 -3.99
CA VAL A 97 -1.33 9.47 -3.82
C VAL A 97 -0.36 8.67 -4.67
N ASN A 98 0.29 9.34 -5.64
CA ASN A 98 1.38 8.75 -6.40
C ASN A 98 2.60 8.63 -5.47
N LEU A 99 3.09 7.41 -5.23
CA LEU A 99 4.18 7.10 -4.31
C LEU A 99 5.57 7.53 -4.81
N LYS A 100 5.64 8.21 -5.96
CA LYS A 100 6.86 8.69 -6.64
C LYS A 100 7.91 7.59 -6.85
N GLN A 101 7.46 6.34 -6.86
CA GLN A 101 8.26 5.19 -7.22
C GLN A 101 7.79 4.73 -8.59
N TYR A 102 8.73 4.63 -9.50
CA TYR A 102 8.47 4.21 -10.86
C TYR A 102 9.52 3.21 -11.32
N TYR A 103 9.15 2.38 -12.28
CA TYR A 103 10.10 1.55 -13.00
C TYR A 103 9.71 1.42 -14.47
N HIS A 104 10.72 1.19 -15.30
CA HIS A 104 10.52 0.91 -16.71
C HIS A 104 10.87 -0.56 -16.98
N ARG A 105 9.98 -1.27 -17.66
CA ARG A 105 10.23 -2.65 -18.07
C ARG A 105 10.70 -2.66 -19.52
N ASN A 106 11.88 -3.22 -19.76
CA ASN A 106 12.26 -3.57 -21.13
C ASN A 106 11.48 -4.83 -21.55
N MET A 107 11.12 -4.97 -22.83
CA MET A 107 10.30 -6.10 -23.34
C MET A 107 10.79 -7.50 -22.94
N MET A 108 12.09 -7.66 -22.64
CA MET A 108 12.71 -8.94 -22.23
C MET A 108 12.84 -9.15 -20.71
N ARG A 109 12.41 -8.20 -19.88
CA ARG A 109 12.47 -8.32 -18.41
C ARG A 109 11.10 -8.57 -17.81
N ASP A 110 11.09 -9.36 -16.74
CA ASP A 110 9.90 -9.57 -15.93
C ASP A 110 9.50 -8.29 -15.19
N LYS A 111 8.21 -8.20 -14.84
CA LYS A 111 7.72 -7.18 -13.90
C LYS A 111 8.47 -7.27 -12.57
N GLN A 112 8.45 -6.19 -11.77
CA GLN A 112 9.10 -6.21 -10.46
C GLN A 112 8.59 -7.37 -9.60
N SER A 113 9.52 -8.00 -8.88
CA SER A 113 9.20 -9.02 -7.87
C SER A 113 8.47 -8.38 -6.68
N ILE A 114 7.66 -9.16 -5.97
CA ILE A 114 6.92 -8.68 -4.78
C ILE A 114 7.84 -8.00 -3.76
N THR A 115 9.05 -8.53 -3.54
CA THR A 115 10.02 -7.92 -2.62
C THR A 115 10.45 -6.53 -3.06
N GLN A 116 10.68 -6.32 -4.37
CA GLN A 116 11.02 -4.99 -4.91
C GLN A 116 9.84 -4.03 -4.82
N ILE A 117 8.63 -4.53 -5.07
CA ILE A 117 7.39 -3.75 -4.95
C ILE A 117 7.20 -3.29 -3.50
N ARG A 118 7.36 -4.18 -2.51
CA ARG A 118 7.29 -3.84 -1.07
C ARG A 118 8.31 -2.76 -0.68
N GLY A 119 9.56 -2.91 -1.12
CA GLY A 119 10.59 -1.90 -0.88
C GLY A 119 10.23 -0.54 -1.49
N SER A 120 9.66 -0.56 -2.70
CA SER A 120 9.18 0.65 -3.38
C SER A 120 8.03 1.29 -2.61
N PHE A 121 7.05 0.51 -2.15
CA PHE A 121 5.93 1.02 -1.37
C PHE A 121 6.40 1.72 -0.09
N VAL A 122 7.24 1.08 0.72
CA VAL A 122 7.73 1.66 1.98
C VAL A 122 8.51 2.96 1.73
N LYS A 123 9.39 2.96 0.72
CA LYS A 123 10.14 4.15 0.35
C LYS A 123 9.22 5.27 -0.14
N GLY A 124 8.22 4.93 -0.93
CA GLY A 124 7.24 5.89 -1.45
C GLY A 124 6.33 6.47 -0.37
N ALA A 125 5.86 5.64 0.56
CA ALA A 125 5.09 6.08 1.72
C ALA A 125 5.88 7.08 2.59
N TYR A 126 7.17 6.81 2.81
CA TYR A 126 8.05 7.76 3.49
C TYR A 126 8.23 9.07 2.70
N GLN A 127 8.46 8.98 1.38
CA GLN A 127 8.62 10.17 0.53
C GLN A 127 7.34 11.00 0.42
N GLN A 128 6.17 10.39 0.53
CA GLN A 128 4.86 11.04 0.46
C GLN A 128 4.20 11.19 1.84
N GLN A 129 4.97 11.09 2.93
CA GLN A 129 4.44 11.09 4.30
C GLN A 129 3.46 12.25 4.56
N ALA A 130 3.79 13.48 4.16
CA ALA A 130 2.94 14.64 4.40
C ALA A 130 1.61 14.56 3.64
N GLU A 131 1.62 14.07 2.39
CA GLU A 131 0.40 13.92 1.58
C GLU A 131 -0.49 12.81 2.15
N ILE A 132 0.12 11.71 2.59
CA ILE A 132 -0.58 10.59 3.24
C ILE A 132 -1.22 11.04 4.55
N GLU A 133 -0.48 11.76 5.40
CA GLU A 133 -1.03 12.31 6.66
C GLU A 133 -2.23 13.21 6.39
N VAL A 134 -2.10 14.18 5.47
CA VAL A 134 -3.20 15.09 5.11
C VAL A 134 -4.40 14.31 4.60
N LEU A 135 -4.18 13.32 3.74
CA LEU A 135 -5.25 12.51 3.17
C LEU A 135 -6.03 11.75 4.25
N CYS A 136 -5.33 11.16 5.21
CA CYS A 136 -5.94 10.40 6.31
C CYS A 136 -6.63 11.30 7.34
N MET A 137 -6.02 12.44 7.70
CA MET A 137 -6.64 13.41 8.61
C MET A 137 -7.93 14.00 8.05
N CYS A 138 -8.06 14.07 6.72
CA CYS A 138 -9.29 14.48 6.05
C CYS A 138 -10.36 13.37 5.95
N ASN A 139 -10.06 12.14 6.42
CA ASN A 139 -10.97 11.00 6.42
C ASN A 139 -11.30 10.60 7.87
N GLU A 140 -12.38 11.17 8.41
CA GLU A 140 -12.79 11.00 9.82
C GLU A 140 -12.98 9.53 10.24
N LYS A 141 -13.17 8.61 9.29
CA LYS A 141 -13.32 7.17 9.57
C LYS A 141 -12.02 6.45 9.89
N LEU A 142 -10.88 7.04 9.54
CA LEU A 142 -9.55 6.50 9.80
C LEU A 142 -8.95 6.97 11.14
N SER A 143 -9.58 7.97 11.76
CA SER A 143 -9.20 8.59 13.04
C SER A 143 -9.76 7.83 14.25
#